data_AF-A0A915Z9M0-F1
#
_entry.id   AF-A0A915Z9M0-F1
#
_cell.length_a   1.000
_cell.length_b   1.000
_cell.length_c   1.000
_cell.angle_alpha   90.00
_cell.angle_beta   90.00
_cell.angle_gamma   90.00
#
_symmetry.space_group_name_H-M   'P 1'
#
loop_
_entity.id
_entity.type
_entity.pdbx_description
1 polymer ?
#
loop_
_entity_poly.entity_id
_entity_poly.type
_entity_poly.pdbx_seq_one_letter_code
_entity_poly.pdbx_strand_id
1 'polypeptide(L)'
;MPFDFGRPPINIQQHSTGFKAEDWMNWVVLYSLPLLQSYLPERHLNGWAKFVHATKLCLKHIISMEELIEIRREYIQNNSARLPAALISYHYLLHIADSIYNTGPAWATWQYPMERLCGMLLPLVRSSQHPYTNLQNQITMWTQFSHLQYKPNIYQRLISKNSKKTLNYSENNYFTTDGAEEVLYSLSRKYCMNRTEIQRLRAYYVTALNRNANQLSLITNSIQKYGKLQTKNDLTINSKLSNRKGDVARTNYCIAAKLLVDRNAHRPNAPVILEEREFFGEVQYFFLHQYNSDWSMLAYVQWVRNPHPSGHGPLKFRDHGAFEVINVSAIYRNVGFLKMSNNEFYIIDRENQIKFR
;
A
#
# COMPACT_ATOMS: atom_id res chain seq x y z
N MET A 1 5.32 3.84 5.63
CA MET A 1 4.53 2.80 4.98
C MET A 1 3.30 3.42 4.34
N PRO A 2 2.83 2.88 3.22
CA PRO A 2 1.68 3.43 2.50
C PRO A 2 0.37 3.42 3.31
N PHE A 3 -0.63 4.20 2.90
CA PHE A 3 -1.91 4.30 3.62
C PHE A 3 -2.57 2.93 3.79
N ASP A 4 -2.51 2.10 2.74
CA ASP A 4 -3.08 0.76 2.75
C ASP A 4 -2.43 -0.10 3.83
N PHE A 5 -1.16 0.08 4.15
CA PHE A 5 -0.41 -0.77 5.09
C PHE A 5 -0.74 -0.46 6.57
N GLY A 6 -1.58 0.54 6.84
CA GLY A 6 -1.89 0.97 8.20
C GLY A 6 -0.77 1.80 8.83
N ARG A 7 -0.72 1.86 10.16
CA ARG A 7 0.38 2.53 10.88
C ARG A 7 1.63 1.64 10.81
N PRO A 8 2.84 2.22 10.62
CA PRO A 8 4.07 1.44 10.76
C PRO A 8 4.11 0.80 12.15
N PRO A 9 4.69 -0.40 12.29
CA PRO A 9 4.75 -1.09 13.57
C PRO A 9 5.52 -0.21 14.55
N ILE A 10 4.88 0.09 15.68
CA ILE A 10 5.50 0.80 16.81
C ILE A 10 6.48 -0.19 17.48
N ASN A 11 7.46 0.31 18.22
CA ASN A 11 8.37 -0.56 18.98
C ASN A 11 7.56 -1.54 19.86
N ILE A 12 7.58 -2.82 19.48
CA ILE A 12 6.79 -3.88 20.11
C ILE A 12 7.22 -4.07 21.57
N GLN A 13 8.52 -3.95 21.86
CA GLN A 13 9.02 -4.13 23.23
C GLN A 13 8.46 -3.09 24.19
N GLN A 14 8.25 -1.86 23.72
CA GLN A 14 7.77 -0.75 24.54
C GLN A 14 6.25 -0.61 24.56
N HIS A 15 5.56 -1.07 23.50
CA HIS A 15 4.16 -0.75 23.27
C HIS A 15 3.28 -1.94 22.92
N SER A 16 3.72 -3.18 23.15
CA SER A 16 2.95 -4.41 22.83
C SER A 16 1.54 -4.43 23.42
N THR A 17 1.34 -3.87 24.60
CA THR A 17 0.03 -3.79 25.27
C THR A 17 -0.96 -2.85 24.56
N GLY A 18 -0.47 -1.91 23.77
CA GLY A 18 -1.28 -0.97 22.99
C GLY A 18 -1.61 -1.46 21.58
N PHE A 19 -1.09 -2.62 21.16
CA PHE A 19 -1.35 -3.16 19.82
C PHE A 19 -2.78 -3.68 19.73
N LYS A 20 -3.48 -3.26 18.68
CA LYS A 20 -4.79 -3.81 18.33
C LYS A 20 -4.63 -5.07 17.50
N ALA A 21 -5.71 -5.83 17.36
CA ALA A 21 -5.71 -7.03 16.51
C ALA A 21 -5.25 -6.74 15.06
N GLU A 22 -5.61 -5.59 14.50
CA GLU A 22 -5.14 -5.15 13.18
C GLU A 22 -3.62 -4.93 13.14
N ASP A 23 -3.02 -4.39 14.21
CA ASP A 23 -1.57 -4.18 14.30
C ASP A 23 -0.82 -5.52 14.35
N TRP A 24 -1.34 -6.48 15.12
CA TRP A 24 -0.80 -7.85 15.18
C TRP A 24 -0.94 -8.59 13.85
N MET A 25 -2.08 -8.47 13.18
CA MET A 25 -2.32 -9.04 11.86
C MET A 25 -1.32 -8.47 10.84
N ASN A 26 -1.16 -7.14 10.80
CA ASN A 26 -0.17 -6.49 9.93
C ASN A 26 1.25 -6.95 10.29
N TRP A 27 1.58 -7.09 11.57
CA TRP A 27 2.87 -7.63 12.02
C TRP A 27 3.14 -9.03 11.48
N VAL A 28 2.21 -9.97 11.66
CA VAL A 28 2.34 -11.35 11.16
C VAL A 28 2.52 -11.35 9.65
N VAL A 29 1.64 -10.66 8.92
CA VAL A 29 1.57 -10.74 7.45
C VAL A 29 2.73 -10.03 6.74
N LEU A 30 3.18 -8.89 7.29
CA LEU A 30 4.08 -7.96 6.60
C LEU A 30 5.49 -7.97 7.18
N TYR A 31 5.64 -8.07 8.50
CA TYR A 31 6.90 -7.76 9.17
C TYR A 31 7.57 -8.97 9.82
N SER A 32 6.81 -9.99 10.20
CA SER A 32 7.32 -11.09 11.02
C SER A 32 8.45 -11.87 10.35
N LEU A 33 8.33 -12.19 9.06
CA LEU A 33 9.35 -12.96 8.32
C LEU A 33 10.72 -12.27 8.25
N PRO A 34 10.84 -11.03 7.73
CA PRO A 34 12.14 -10.37 7.68
C PRO A 34 12.71 -10.09 9.07
N LEU A 35 11.85 -9.79 10.06
CA LEU A 35 12.29 -9.50 11.41
C LEU A 35 12.76 -10.74 12.19
N LEU A 36 12.14 -11.91 11.97
CA LEU A 36 12.47 -13.14 12.69
C LEU A 36 13.63 -13.93 12.04
N GLN A 37 14.00 -13.61 10.80
CA GLN A 37 15.02 -14.34 10.04
C GLN A 37 16.37 -14.41 10.77
N SER A 38 16.75 -13.36 11.49
CA SER A 38 18.01 -13.34 12.24
C SER A 38 17.94 -14.01 13.63
N TYR A 39 16.74 -14.33 14.12
CA TYR A 39 16.53 -14.82 15.49
C TYR A 39 16.07 -16.27 15.55
N LEU A 40 15.41 -16.78 14.51
CA LEU A 40 14.88 -18.14 14.47
C LEU A 40 15.76 -19.07 13.62
N PRO A 41 15.97 -20.33 14.05
CA PRO A 41 16.55 -21.35 13.18
C PRO A 41 15.71 -21.57 11.92
N GLU A 42 16.37 -21.89 10.81
CA GLU A 42 15.73 -22.04 9.48
C GLU A 42 14.52 -23.00 9.50
N ARG A 43 14.61 -24.10 10.26
CA ARG A 43 13.49 -25.04 10.45
C ARG A 43 12.22 -24.36 10.98
N HIS A 44 12.36 -23.51 11.99
CA HIS A 44 11.23 -22.82 12.61
C HIS A 44 10.75 -21.67 11.73
N LEU A 45 11.67 -20.97 11.07
CA LEU A 45 11.35 -19.92 10.12
C LEU A 45 10.55 -20.45 8.92
N ASN A 46 10.87 -21.65 8.42
CA ASN A 46 10.10 -22.31 7.37
C ASN A 46 8.68 -22.65 7.83
N GLY A 47 8.52 -23.18 9.06
CA GLY A 47 7.19 -23.40 9.64
C GLY A 47 6.40 -22.11 9.81
N TRP A 48 7.07 -21.03 10.22
CA TRP A 48 6.45 -19.71 10.34
C TRP A 48 6.08 -19.11 8.98
N ALA A 49 6.90 -19.27 7.95
CA ALA A 49 6.60 -18.83 6.59
C ALA A 49 5.32 -19.48 6.05
N LYS A 50 5.15 -20.78 6.31
CA LYS A 50 3.92 -21.52 6.00
C LYS A 50 2.70 -20.95 6.71
N PHE A 51 2.84 -20.67 8.00
CA PHE A 51 1.80 -20.02 8.79
C PHE A 51 1.42 -18.64 8.24
N VAL A 52 2.40 -17.80 7.91
CA VAL A 52 2.18 -16.46 7.35
C VAL A 52 1.49 -16.53 5.99
N HIS A 53 1.86 -17.49 5.14
CA HIS A 53 1.20 -17.73 3.86
C HIS A 53 -0.25 -18.18 4.01
N ALA A 54 -0.51 -19.17 4.87
CA ALA A 54 -1.86 -19.61 5.14
C ALA A 54 -2.73 -18.47 5.69
N THR A 55 -2.17 -17.63 6.57
CA THR A 55 -2.82 -16.40 7.06
C THR A 55 -3.14 -15.43 5.92
N LYS A 56 -2.21 -15.20 4.98
CA LYS A 56 -2.45 -14.35 3.80
C LYS A 56 -3.59 -14.89 2.93
N LEU A 57 -3.64 -16.21 2.70
CA LEU A 57 -4.72 -16.83 1.95
C LEU A 57 -6.08 -16.64 2.64
N CYS A 58 -6.14 -16.84 3.96
CA CYS A 58 -7.37 -16.62 4.74
C CYS A 58 -7.89 -15.18 4.68
N LEU A 59 -7.01 -14.20 4.48
CA LEU A 59 -7.35 -12.77 4.42
C LEU A 59 -7.77 -12.29 3.02
N LYS A 60 -7.73 -13.15 2.00
CA LYS A 60 -8.20 -12.77 0.66
C LYS A 60 -9.70 -12.50 0.66
N HIS A 61 -10.12 -11.55 -0.17
CA HIS A 61 -11.54 -11.23 -0.33
C HIS A 61 -12.31 -12.35 -1.04
N ILE A 62 -11.65 -13.01 -1.99
CA ILE A 62 -12.15 -14.14 -2.77
C ILE A 62 -11.13 -15.26 -2.62
N ILE A 63 -11.59 -16.45 -2.21
CA ILE A 63 -10.74 -17.61 -1.96
C ILE A 63 -11.22 -18.72 -2.89
N SER A 64 -10.31 -19.31 -3.66
CA SER A 64 -10.62 -20.46 -4.52
C SER A 64 -10.63 -21.77 -3.71
N MET A 65 -11.26 -22.82 -4.27
CA MET A 65 -11.25 -24.14 -3.63
C MET A 65 -9.84 -24.75 -3.53
N GLU A 66 -8.96 -24.44 -4.49
CA GLU A 66 -7.56 -24.88 -4.46
C GLU A 66 -6.79 -24.23 -3.31
N GLU A 67 -6.96 -22.92 -3.12
CA GLU A 67 -6.37 -22.17 -2.01
C GLU A 67 -6.91 -22.65 -0.66
N LEU A 68 -8.18 -23.04 -0.60
CA LEU A 68 -8.78 -23.59 0.61
C LEU A 68 -8.17 -24.94 1.00
N ILE A 69 -7.87 -25.80 0.02
CA ILE A 69 -7.15 -27.05 0.24
C ILE A 69 -5.72 -26.77 0.71
N GLU A 70 -5.08 -25.74 0.17
CA GLU A 70 -3.74 -25.31 0.58
C GLU A 70 -3.71 -24.84 2.05
N ILE A 71 -4.67 -24.00 2.45
CA ILE A 71 -4.86 -23.59 3.86
C ILE A 71 -4.97 -24.82 4.76
N ARG A 72 -5.79 -25.81 4.36
CA ARG A 72 -5.96 -27.05 5.12
C ARG A 72 -4.65 -27.82 5.28
N ARG A 73 -3.82 -27.90 4.23
CA ARG A 73 -2.53 -28.61 4.27
C ARG A 73 -1.50 -27.92 5.16
N GLU A 74 -1.42 -26.60 5.15
CA GLU A 74 -0.40 -25.86 5.90
C GLU A 74 -0.65 -25.88 7.42
N TYR A 75 -1.90 -25.91 7.87
CA TYR A 75 -2.25 -26.03 9.29
C TYR A 75 -2.27 -27.48 9.80
N ILE A 76 -2.60 -28.46 8.95
CA ILE A 76 -2.67 -29.87 9.33
C ILE A 76 -1.32 -30.56 9.09
N GLN A 77 -0.34 -30.27 9.95
CA GLN A 77 0.76 -31.22 10.16
C GLN A 77 0.32 -32.21 11.24
N ASN A 78 -0.30 -33.31 10.79
CA ASN A 78 -0.87 -34.39 11.61
C ASN A 78 0.18 -35.03 12.54
N ASN A 79 0.46 -34.40 13.67
CA ASN A 79 1.16 -35.05 14.78
C ASN A 79 0.22 -35.13 15.97
N SER A 80 -0.60 -36.18 15.97
CA SER A 80 -1.61 -36.46 17.00
C SER A 80 -1.03 -36.50 18.42
N ALA A 81 0.26 -36.84 18.55
CA ALA A 81 0.97 -36.86 19.83
C ALA A 81 1.16 -35.47 20.46
N ARG A 82 1.02 -34.38 19.69
CA ARG A 82 1.21 -33.00 20.16
C ARG A 82 -0.10 -32.25 20.43
N LEU A 83 -1.24 -32.79 20.00
CA LEU A 83 -2.56 -32.19 20.19
C LEU A 83 -2.93 -31.94 21.67
N PRO A 84 -2.62 -32.84 22.63
CA PRO A 84 -2.97 -32.62 24.04
C PRO A 84 -2.25 -31.42 24.68
N ALA A 85 -1.11 -31.01 24.13
CA ALA A 85 -0.31 -29.88 24.62
C ALA A 85 -0.58 -28.58 23.87
N ALA A 86 -1.47 -28.58 22.87
CA ALA A 86 -1.74 -27.41 22.05
C ALA A 86 -2.76 -26.47 22.74
N LEU A 87 -2.49 -25.16 22.74
CA LEU A 87 -3.49 -24.17 23.13
C LEU A 87 -4.72 -24.29 22.22
N ILE A 88 -5.90 -23.98 22.78
CA ILE A 88 -7.17 -24.00 22.04
C ILE A 88 -7.12 -23.16 20.75
N SER A 89 -6.37 -22.05 20.76
CA SER A 89 -6.16 -21.21 19.58
C SER A 89 -5.49 -21.95 18.43
N TYR A 90 -4.51 -22.82 18.70
CA TYR A 90 -3.88 -23.66 17.69
C TYR A 90 -4.82 -24.75 17.18
N HIS A 91 -5.69 -25.28 18.05
CA HIS A 91 -6.72 -26.22 17.62
C HIS A 91 -7.73 -25.56 16.66
N TYR A 92 -8.15 -24.32 16.93
CA TYR A 92 -9.07 -23.61 16.04
C TYR A 92 -8.50 -23.36 14.64
N LEU A 93 -7.17 -23.26 14.48
CA LEU A 93 -6.56 -23.14 13.16
C LEU A 93 -6.83 -24.35 12.26
N LEU A 94 -7.04 -25.54 12.84
CA LEU A 94 -7.38 -26.75 12.08
C LEU A 94 -8.76 -26.65 11.42
N HIS A 95 -9.68 -25.89 12.03
CA HIS A 95 -11.06 -25.73 11.58
C HIS A 95 -11.26 -24.47 10.72
N ILE A 96 -10.22 -23.67 10.48
CA ILE A 96 -10.36 -22.40 9.77
C ILE A 96 -10.80 -22.60 8.32
N ALA A 97 -10.28 -23.64 7.66
CA ALA A 97 -10.67 -23.98 6.29
C ALA A 97 -12.13 -24.43 6.22
N ASP A 98 -12.58 -25.26 7.17
CA ASP A 98 -13.99 -25.69 7.24
C ASP A 98 -14.92 -24.52 7.59
N SER A 99 -14.47 -23.60 8.44
CA SER A 99 -15.21 -22.38 8.76
C SER A 99 -15.34 -21.47 7.54
N ILE A 100 -14.26 -21.25 6.78
CA ILE A 100 -14.29 -20.46 5.54
C ILE A 100 -15.20 -21.11 4.50
N TYR A 101 -15.15 -22.44 4.36
CA TYR A 101 -16.03 -23.17 3.45
C TYR A 101 -17.52 -22.97 3.76
N ASN A 102 -17.88 -23.08 5.05
CA ASN A 102 -19.27 -23.05 5.48
C ASN A 102 -19.85 -21.63 5.63
N THR A 103 -19.01 -20.66 6.01
CA THR A 103 -19.46 -19.31 6.40
C THR A 103 -18.96 -18.19 5.49
N GLY A 104 -18.09 -18.51 4.53
CA GLY A 104 -17.46 -17.56 3.63
C GLY A 104 -16.11 -17.04 4.14
N PRO A 105 -15.43 -16.19 3.35
CA PRO A 105 -14.10 -15.66 3.68
C PRO A 105 -14.08 -14.90 5.01
N ALA A 106 -12.90 -14.80 5.63
CA ALA A 106 -12.74 -14.25 6.98
C ALA A 106 -13.32 -12.83 7.15
N TRP A 107 -13.31 -11.99 6.11
CA TRP A 107 -13.87 -10.63 6.17
C TRP A 107 -15.41 -10.62 6.36
N ALA A 108 -16.10 -11.71 6.03
CA ALA A 108 -17.55 -11.83 6.22
C ALA A 108 -17.91 -12.17 7.67
N THR A 109 -17.01 -12.83 8.41
CA THR A 109 -17.29 -13.42 9.73
C THR A 109 -16.42 -12.89 10.87
N TRP A 110 -15.39 -12.09 10.58
CA TRP A 110 -14.53 -11.50 11.60
C TRP A 110 -15.28 -10.53 12.53
N GLN A 111 -14.82 -10.42 13.77
CA GLN A 111 -15.45 -9.62 14.80
C GLN A 111 -15.05 -8.13 14.78
N TYR A 112 -14.18 -7.71 13.86
CA TYR A 112 -13.71 -6.31 13.78
C TYR A 112 -14.83 -5.27 13.70
N PRO A 113 -15.92 -5.45 12.94
CA PRO A 113 -17.04 -4.51 12.94
C PRO A 113 -17.72 -4.40 14.31
N MET A 114 -17.91 -5.55 14.99
CA MET A 114 -18.56 -5.60 16.30
C MET A 114 -17.70 -4.94 17.38
N GLU A 115 -16.40 -5.27 17.44
CA GLU A 115 -15.46 -4.64 18.36
C GLU A 115 -15.34 -3.14 18.15
N ARG A 116 -15.33 -2.69 16.88
CA ARG A 116 -15.36 -1.26 16.56
C ARG A 116 -16.63 -0.59 17.06
N LEU A 117 -17.79 -1.23 16.86
CA LEU A 117 -19.06 -0.74 17.38
C LEU A 117 -19.04 -0.66 18.91
N CYS A 118 -18.61 -1.71 19.60
CA CYS A 118 -18.46 -1.70 21.07
C CYS A 118 -17.54 -0.57 21.53
N GLY A 119 -16.39 -0.37 20.87
CA GLY A 119 -15.48 0.74 21.16
C GLY A 119 -16.08 2.13 20.93
N MET A 120 -17.07 2.26 20.04
CA MET A 120 -17.83 3.50 19.83
C MET A 120 -18.93 3.69 20.88
N LEU A 121 -19.57 2.60 21.32
CA LEU A 121 -20.69 2.63 22.26
C LEU A 121 -20.24 2.78 23.71
N LEU A 122 -19.15 2.13 24.12
CA LEU A 122 -18.66 2.15 25.51
C LEU A 122 -18.44 3.58 26.04
N PRO A 123 -17.81 4.52 25.31
CA PRO A 123 -17.63 5.91 25.77
C PRO A 123 -18.93 6.72 25.88
N LEU A 124 -20.03 6.26 25.27
CA LEU A 124 -21.32 6.93 25.35
C LEU A 124 -22.03 6.64 26.67
N VAL A 125 -21.68 5.55 27.36
CA VAL A 125 -22.24 5.19 28.66
C VAL A 125 -21.61 6.07 29.73
N ARG A 126 -22.23 7.22 30.00
CA ARG A 126 -21.76 8.21 30.99
C ARG A 126 -22.45 8.10 32.34
N SER A 127 -23.58 7.38 32.41
CA SER A 127 -24.33 7.15 33.65
C SER A 127 -24.05 5.76 34.20
N SER A 128 -23.62 5.68 35.46
CA SER A 128 -23.47 4.42 36.20
C SER A 128 -24.80 3.89 36.76
N GLN A 129 -25.77 4.77 37.03
CA GLN A 129 -27.06 4.43 37.63
C GLN A 129 -28.07 3.90 36.61
N HIS A 130 -28.12 4.51 35.42
CA HIS A 130 -29.05 4.12 34.34
C HIS A 130 -28.31 3.99 32.99
N PRO A 131 -27.40 3.01 32.85
CA PRO A 131 -26.52 2.91 31.70
C PRO A 131 -27.26 2.68 30.38
N TYR A 132 -28.29 1.81 30.38
CA TYR A 132 -29.04 1.48 29.17
C TYR A 132 -29.86 2.65 28.64
N THR A 133 -30.59 3.35 29.51
CA THR A 133 -31.37 4.55 29.14
C THR A 133 -30.45 5.67 28.66
N ASN A 134 -29.31 5.86 29.32
CA ASN A 134 -28.31 6.84 28.90
C ASN A 134 -27.76 6.51 27.50
N LEU A 135 -27.36 5.26 27.28
CA LEU A 135 -26.85 4.80 26.00
C LEU A 135 -27.88 4.98 24.88
N GLN A 136 -29.14 4.60 25.11
CA GLN A 136 -30.23 4.78 24.15
C GLN A 136 -30.42 6.25 23.77
N ASN A 137 -30.43 7.15 24.75
CA ASN A 137 -30.56 8.58 24.50
C ASN A 137 -29.36 9.14 23.71
N GLN A 138 -28.14 8.69 24.01
CA GLN A 138 -26.93 9.10 23.28
C GLN A 138 -26.93 8.61 21.83
N ILE A 139 -27.31 7.35 21.60
CA ILE A 139 -27.45 6.79 20.24
C ILE A 139 -28.53 7.55 19.46
N THR A 140 -29.67 7.83 20.09
CA THR A 140 -30.76 8.61 19.49
C THR A 140 -30.30 10.01 19.09
N MET A 141 -29.55 10.70 19.96
CA MET A 141 -29.01 12.02 19.67
C MET A 141 -27.97 11.97 18.52
N TRP A 142 -27.07 10.98 18.54
CA TRP A 142 -26.05 10.81 17.52
C TRP A 142 -26.63 10.50 16.13
N THR A 143 -27.64 9.64 16.07
CA THR A 143 -28.37 9.30 14.84
C THR A 143 -29.16 10.49 14.30
N GLN A 144 -29.88 11.22 15.17
CA GLN A 144 -30.57 12.46 14.78
C GLN A 144 -29.61 13.50 14.21
N PHE A 145 -28.44 13.69 14.85
CA PHE A 145 -27.41 14.60 14.36
C PHE A 145 -26.87 14.17 12.99
N SER A 146 -26.62 12.88 12.81
CA SER A 146 -26.17 12.31 11.53
C SER A 146 -27.19 12.54 10.40
N HIS A 147 -28.49 12.46 10.71
CA HIS A 147 -29.54 12.73 9.73
C HIS A 147 -29.67 14.21 9.33
N LEU A 148 -29.08 15.15 10.06
CA LEU A 148 -29.12 16.58 9.70
C LEU A 148 -28.49 16.83 8.33
N GLN A 149 -27.51 16.03 7.89
CA GLN A 149 -26.90 16.15 6.57
C GLN A 149 -27.91 16.02 5.42
N TYR A 150 -29.01 15.30 5.63
CA TYR A 150 -30.10 15.12 4.65
C TYR A 150 -31.14 16.24 4.71
N LYS A 151 -31.00 17.24 5.60
CA LYS A 151 -31.83 18.44 5.67
C LYS A 151 -30.99 19.70 5.41
N PRO A 152 -30.74 20.05 4.13
CA PRO A 152 -29.78 21.08 3.74
C PRO A 152 -30.04 22.45 4.40
N ASN A 153 -31.31 22.83 4.53
CA ASN A 153 -31.73 24.12 5.09
C ASN A 153 -31.32 24.30 6.56
N ILE A 154 -31.34 23.22 7.34
CA ILE A 154 -30.97 23.22 8.77
C ILE A 154 -29.45 23.06 8.90
N TYR A 155 -28.88 22.13 8.14
CA TYR A 155 -27.44 21.85 8.12
C TYR A 155 -26.62 23.09 7.76
N GLN A 156 -27.03 23.83 6.73
CA GLN A 156 -26.37 25.07 6.31
C GLN A 156 -26.45 26.16 7.38
N ARG A 157 -27.54 26.27 8.14
CA ARG A 157 -27.68 27.25 9.24
C ARG A 157 -26.82 26.90 10.46
N LEU A 158 -26.63 25.61 10.74
CA LEU A 158 -25.84 25.13 11.88
C LEU A 158 -24.33 25.20 11.63
N ILE A 159 -23.88 24.85 10.41
CA ILE A 159 -22.45 24.83 10.07
C ILE A 159 -21.95 26.17 9.52
N SER A 160 -22.80 27.05 8.97
CA SER A 160 -22.36 28.36 8.46
C SER A 160 -21.66 29.25 9.48
N LYS A 161 -21.84 29.03 10.80
CA LYS A 161 -21.14 29.76 11.86
C LYS A 161 -19.73 29.24 12.18
N ASN A 162 -19.46 27.96 11.93
CA ASN A 162 -18.11 27.41 12.05
C ASN A 162 -17.58 27.23 10.65
N SER A 163 -16.93 28.30 10.17
CA SER A 163 -16.22 28.38 8.90
C SER A 163 -16.04 27.01 8.27
N LYS A 164 -16.76 26.78 7.17
CA LYS A 164 -16.10 26.08 6.07
C LYS A 164 -14.75 26.79 5.95
N LYS A 165 -13.67 26.16 6.40
CA LYS A 165 -12.46 26.17 5.58
C LYS A 165 -12.94 25.54 4.29
N THR A 166 -13.61 26.33 3.46
CA THR A 166 -13.46 26.25 2.02
C THR A 166 -11.96 26.25 1.87
N LEU A 167 -11.38 25.05 1.76
CA LEU A 167 -10.18 24.87 1.00
C LEU A 167 -10.46 25.68 -0.25
N ASN A 168 -9.81 26.83 -0.38
CA ASN A 168 -9.87 27.61 -1.60
C ASN A 168 -9.33 26.68 -2.67
N TYR A 169 -10.23 26.01 -3.38
CA TYR A 169 -9.98 25.22 -4.57
C TYR A 169 -9.57 26.21 -5.66
N SER A 170 -8.39 26.79 -5.53
CA SER A 170 -7.79 27.57 -6.59
C SER A 170 -7.30 26.61 -7.68
N GLU A 171 -7.53 26.99 -8.93
CA GLU A 171 -7.20 26.28 -10.18
C GLU A 171 -5.70 25.89 -10.32
N ASN A 172 -4.84 26.30 -9.37
CA ASN A 172 -3.42 25.98 -9.34
C ASN A 172 -3.06 24.67 -8.59
N ASN A 173 -4.04 23.93 -8.08
CA ASN A 173 -3.81 22.81 -7.16
C ASN A 173 -4.16 21.42 -7.71
N TYR A 174 -4.79 21.32 -8.87
CA TYR A 174 -5.22 20.06 -9.46
C TYR A 174 -5.03 20.09 -10.96
N PHE A 175 -4.48 19.02 -11.52
CA PHE A 175 -4.46 18.81 -12.95
C PHE A 175 -4.91 17.39 -13.24
N THR A 176 -5.95 17.32 -14.05
CA THR A 176 -6.44 16.13 -14.73
C THR A 176 -6.18 16.34 -16.21
N THR A 177 -5.62 15.35 -16.90
CA THR A 177 -5.61 15.34 -18.36
C THR A 177 -6.97 14.82 -18.83
N ASP A 178 -7.55 15.38 -19.89
CA ASP A 178 -8.81 14.89 -20.46
C ASP A 178 -8.72 13.37 -20.71
N GLY A 179 -9.53 12.59 -19.98
CA GLY A 179 -9.56 11.12 -20.05
C GLY A 179 -8.73 10.36 -19.01
N ALA A 180 -8.00 11.02 -18.10
CA ALA A 180 -7.30 10.35 -16.99
C ALA A 180 -8.05 10.47 -15.66
N GLU A 181 -8.32 9.33 -15.02
CA GLU A 181 -8.93 9.23 -13.67
C GLU A 181 -7.92 9.55 -12.53
N GLU A 182 -6.70 9.98 -12.85
CA GLU A 182 -5.63 10.25 -11.88
C GLU A 182 -5.47 11.75 -11.63
N VAL A 183 -5.22 12.13 -10.37
CA VAL A 183 -5.18 13.54 -9.94
C VAL A 183 -3.88 13.84 -9.20
N LEU A 184 -3.12 14.84 -9.67
CA LEU A 184 -1.94 15.35 -8.96
C LEU A 184 -2.32 16.48 -7.99
N TYR A 185 -1.74 16.49 -6.79
CA TYR A 185 -2.01 17.51 -5.79
C TYR A 185 -0.81 17.84 -4.88
N SER A 186 -0.92 18.95 -4.13
CA SER A 186 0.10 19.58 -3.26
C SER A 186 1.03 20.59 -3.94
N LEU A 187 1.57 21.50 -3.10
CA LEU A 187 2.22 22.77 -3.45
C LEU A 187 3.19 22.63 -4.63
N SER A 188 2.74 23.14 -5.76
CA SER A 188 3.50 23.12 -6.99
C SER A 188 4.68 24.08 -6.91
N ARG A 189 5.90 23.56 -7.06
CA ARG A 189 7.10 24.38 -7.20
C ARG A 189 7.51 24.37 -8.66
N LYS A 190 7.56 25.56 -9.28
CA LYS A 190 8.24 25.73 -10.57
C LYS A 190 9.70 25.33 -10.39
N TYR A 191 10.19 24.47 -11.27
CA TYR A 191 11.52 23.90 -11.17
C TYR A 191 12.12 23.76 -12.57
N CYS A 192 13.39 24.13 -12.71
CA CYS A 192 14.15 23.90 -13.93
C CYS A 192 14.93 22.58 -13.80
N MET A 193 14.66 21.64 -14.69
CA MET A 193 15.32 20.34 -14.72
C MET A 193 16.83 20.48 -14.96
N ASN A 194 17.60 19.62 -14.31
CA ASN A 194 19.03 19.51 -14.57
C ASN A 194 19.31 18.71 -15.86
N ARG A 195 20.55 18.73 -16.33
CA ARG A 195 20.94 18.07 -17.59
C ARG A 195 20.65 16.57 -17.60
N THR A 196 20.82 15.89 -16.46
CA THR A 196 20.56 14.45 -16.32
C THR A 196 19.07 14.12 -16.36
N GLU A 197 18.22 14.92 -15.71
CA GLU A 197 16.76 14.77 -15.72
C GLU A 197 16.22 14.98 -17.13
N ILE A 198 16.72 15.99 -17.86
CA ILE A 198 16.37 16.23 -19.27
C ILE A 198 16.75 15.03 -20.14
N GLN A 199 17.94 14.44 -19.94
CA GLN A 199 18.36 13.24 -20.67
C GLN A 199 17.44 12.05 -20.40
N ARG A 200 17.00 11.87 -19.15
CA ARG A 200 16.05 10.80 -18.79
C ARG A 200 14.66 11.04 -19.36
N LEU A 201 14.19 12.28 -19.36
CA LEU A 201 12.94 12.66 -20.01
C LEU A 201 12.98 12.42 -21.52
N ARG A 202 14.11 12.74 -22.17
CA ARG A 202 14.33 12.41 -23.59
C ARG A 202 14.28 10.91 -23.83
N ALA A 203 14.98 10.12 -23.01
CA ALA A 203 14.96 8.65 -23.12
C ALA A 203 13.54 8.08 -22.96
N TYR A 204 12.74 8.64 -22.06
CA TYR A 204 11.32 8.29 -21.93
C TYR A 204 10.54 8.55 -23.22
N TYR A 205 10.63 9.76 -23.80
CA TYR A 205 9.89 10.08 -25.03
C TYR A 205 10.38 9.31 -26.26
N VAL A 206 11.68 9.01 -26.36
CA VAL A 206 12.22 8.07 -27.38
C VAL A 206 11.50 6.73 -27.30
N THR A 207 11.37 6.19 -26.09
CA THR A 207 10.77 4.88 -25.84
C THR A 207 9.25 4.92 -26.04
N ALA A 208 8.58 5.92 -25.49
CA ALA A 208 7.12 6.05 -25.54
C ALA A 208 6.59 6.33 -26.97
N LEU A 209 7.34 7.10 -27.78
CA LEU A 209 6.96 7.44 -29.15
C LEU A 209 7.59 6.52 -30.20
N ASN A 210 8.48 5.60 -29.78
CA ASN A 210 9.27 4.73 -30.65
C ASN A 210 10.01 5.51 -31.76
N ARG A 211 10.65 6.63 -31.41
CA ARG A 211 11.36 7.54 -32.34
C ARG A 211 12.82 7.70 -31.97
N ASN A 212 13.68 7.93 -32.96
CA ASN A 212 15.10 8.18 -32.71
C ASN A 212 15.33 9.46 -31.91
N ALA A 213 16.34 9.45 -31.03
CA ALA A 213 16.68 10.58 -30.15
C ALA A 213 16.93 11.91 -30.90
N ASN A 214 17.40 11.84 -32.15
CA ASN A 214 17.69 13.00 -33.00
C ASN A 214 16.44 13.62 -33.63
N GLN A 215 15.28 12.95 -33.56
CA GLN A 215 14.01 13.41 -34.14
C GLN A 215 13.09 14.04 -33.08
N LEU A 216 13.53 14.14 -31.83
CA LEU A 216 12.77 14.76 -30.76
C LEU A 216 12.79 16.29 -30.88
N SER A 217 11.63 16.92 -30.72
CA SER A 217 11.50 18.37 -30.66
C SER A 217 12.09 18.93 -29.36
N LEU A 218 12.21 20.26 -29.28
CA LEU A 218 12.76 20.95 -28.13
C LEU A 218 11.90 20.71 -26.89
N ILE A 219 12.46 19.98 -25.91
CA ILE A 219 11.82 19.71 -24.61
C ILE A 219 11.93 20.94 -23.73
N THR A 220 10.85 21.28 -23.03
CA THR A 220 10.84 22.40 -22.08
C THR A 220 11.55 22.01 -20.78
N ASN A 221 12.42 22.89 -20.29
CA ASN A 221 13.21 22.59 -19.09
C ASN A 221 12.48 22.98 -17.80
N SER A 222 11.48 23.86 -17.89
CA SER A 222 10.68 24.32 -16.76
C SER A 222 9.50 23.38 -16.54
N ILE A 223 9.50 22.66 -15.43
CA ILE A 223 8.41 21.78 -15.01
C ILE A 223 7.79 22.25 -13.70
N GLN A 224 6.61 21.72 -13.42
CA GLN A 224 5.91 21.90 -12.16
C GLN A 224 5.97 20.60 -11.37
N LYS A 225 6.64 20.62 -10.21
CA LYS A 225 6.78 19.43 -9.35
C LYS A 225 5.56 19.29 -8.44
N TYR A 226 5.02 18.08 -8.35
CA TYR A 226 3.91 17.70 -7.48
C TYR A 226 4.36 16.70 -6.42
N GLY A 227 3.77 16.85 -5.24
CA GLY A 227 4.11 16.06 -4.05
C GLY A 227 3.32 14.77 -3.92
N LYS A 228 2.14 14.68 -4.54
CA LYS A 228 1.20 13.59 -4.33
C LYS A 228 0.41 13.30 -5.60
N LEU A 229 0.02 12.04 -5.71
CA LEU A 229 -0.78 11.47 -6.77
C LEU A 229 -1.95 10.73 -6.14
N GLN A 230 -3.15 10.95 -6.64
CA GLN A 230 -4.31 10.11 -6.42
C GLN A 230 -4.49 9.24 -7.65
N THR A 231 -4.40 7.94 -7.47
CA THR A 231 -4.65 6.95 -8.52
C THR A 231 -6.15 6.81 -8.76
N LYS A 232 -6.50 6.11 -9.83
CA LYS A 232 -7.89 5.81 -10.25
C LYS A 232 -8.73 5.12 -9.16
N ASN A 233 -8.08 4.39 -8.26
CA ASN A 233 -8.71 3.64 -7.16
C ASN A 233 -8.77 4.45 -5.85
N ASP A 234 -8.69 5.80 -5.92
CA ASP A 234 -8.60 6.71 -4.78
C ASP A 234 -7.38 6.50 -3.86
N LEU A 235 -6.41 5.67 -4.27
CA LEU A 235 -5.17 5.48 -3.52
C LEU A 235 -4.25 6.68 -3.70
N THR A 236 -3.83 7.23 -2.57
CA THR A 236 -2.87 8.33 -2.52
C THR A 236 -1.44 7.79 -2.45
N ILE A 237 -0.63 8.15 -3.44
CA ILE A 237 0.83 7.92 -3.46
C ILE A 237 1.52 9.27 -3.23
N ASN A 238 2.39 9.32 -2.23
CA ASN A 238 3.21 10.49 -1.95
C ASN A 238 4.52 10.39 -2.74
N SER A 239 5.22 11.51 -2.89
CA SER A 239 6.60 11.53 -3.35
C SER A 239 7.56 11.90 -2.21
N LYS A 240 8.84 11.57 -2.37
CA LYS A 240 9.89 11.93 -1.41
C LYS A 240 9.93 13.44 -1.14
N LEU A 241 9.65 14.26 -2.16
CA LEU A 241 9.51 15.72 -2.06
C LEU A 241 8.46 16.18 -1.02
N SER A 242 7.38 15.41 -0.84
CA SER A 242 6.30 15.76 0.10
C SER A 242 6.61 15.37 1.55
N ASN A 243 7.63 14.55 1.78
CA ASN A 243 7.95 14.03 3.10
C ASN A 243 8.79 15.02 3.93
N ARG A 244 8.12 15.96 4.62
CA ARG A 244 8.78 17.03 5.40
C ARG A 244 9.11 16.68 6.86
N LYS A 245 8.70 15.51 7.36
CA LYS A 245 8.79 15.17 8.81
C LYS A 245 9.61 13.91 9.13
N GLY A 246 10.48 13.47 8.24
CA GLY A 246 11.39 12.33 8.49
C GLY A 246 10.64 11.07 8.94
N ASP A 247 11.13 10.41 9.99
CA ASP A 247 10.61 9.14 10.54
C ASP A 247 9.19 9.23 11.12
N VAL A 248 8.67 10.44 11.38
CA VAL A 248 7.30 10.63 11.89
C VAL A 248 6.26 10.52 10.77
N ALA A 249 6.67 10.83 9.53
CA ALA A 249 5.78 10.81 8.38
C ALA A 249 5.83 9.47 7.64
N ARG A 250 4.65 9.04 7.20
CA ARG A 250 4.45 7.77 6.49
C ARG A 250 5.30 7.73 5.21
N THR A 251 6.24 6.78 5.12
CA THR A 251 6.92 6.44 3.84
C THR A 251 5.91 5.85 2.86
N ASN A 252 5.31 6.70 2.03
CA ASN A 252 4.24 6.37 1.10
C ASN A 252 4.66 6.70 -0.35
N TYR A 253 5.95 6.54 -0.65
CA TYR A 253 6.57 6.92 -1.92
C TYR A 253 7.33 5.78 -2.58
N CYS A 254 7.26 4.56 -2.04
CA CYS A 254 7.85 3.38 -2.65
C CYS A 254 6.76 2.67 -3.47
N ILE A 255 7.03 2.35 -4.72
CA ILE A 255 6.03 1.82 -5.66
C ILE A 255 6.50 0.52 -6.30
N ALA A 256 5.55 -0.29 -6.75
CA ALA A 256 5.74 -1.31 -7.76
C ALA A 256 5.13 -0.80 -9.07
N ALA A 257 5.91 -0.83 -10.14
CA ALA A 257 5.51 -0.41 -11.48
C ALA A 257 5.64 -1.60 -12.45
N LYS A 258 4.71 -1.70 -13.39
CA LYS A 258 4.78 -2.68 -14.46
C LYS A 258 5.22 -1.99 -15.75
N LEU A 259 6.32 -2.48 -16.30
CA LEU A 259 6.93 -1.92 -17.51
C LEU A 259 7.08 -3.02 -18.56
N LEU A 260 6.86 -2.65 -19.81
CA LEU A 260 7.11 -3.54 -20.95
C LEU A 260 8.61 -3.53 -21.26
N VAL A 261 9.23 -4.70 -21.15
CA VAL A 261 10.67 -4.88 -21.39
C VAL A 261 10.83 -5.84 -22.55
N ASP A 262 11.68 -5.47 -23.51
CA ASP A 262 12.05 -6.39 -24.57
C ASP A 262 12.91 -7.53 -24.01
N ARG A 263 12.39 -8.75 -24.09
CA ARG A 263 13.09 -9.98 -23.72
C ARG A 263 14.41 -10.11 -24.48
N ASN A 264 14.43 -9.65 -25.72
CA ASN A 264 15.56 -9.78 -26.63
C ASN A 264 16.47 -8.55 -26.64
N ALA A 265 16.35 -7.63 -25.67
CA ALA A 265 17.18 -6.42 -25.59
C ALA A 265 18.71 -6.68 -25.61
N HIS A 266 19.14 -7.90 -25.23
CA HIS A 266 20.55 -8.32 -25.27
C HIS A 266 21.00 -8.82 -26.65
N ARG A 267 20.07 -8.98 -27.60
CA ARG A 267 20.26 -9.50 -28.95
C ARG A 267 19.78 -8.46 -29.97
N PRO A 268 20.67 -7.59 -30.49
CA PRO A 268 20.29 -6.41 -31.26
C PRO A 268 19.52 -6.69 -32.56
N ASN A 269 19.61 -7.91 -33.12
CA ASN A 269 18.96 -8.29 -34.38
C ASN A 269 17.77 -9.25 -34.20
N ALA A 270 17.37 -9.54 -32.96
CA ALA A 270 16.23 -10.39 -32.69
C ALA A 270 14.92 -9.56 -32.71
N PRO A 271 13.77 -10.18 -33.05
CA PRO A 271 12.49 -9.48 -33.01
C PRO A 271 12.20 -9.00 -31.58
N VAL A 272 11.67 -7.78 -31.47
CA VAL A 272 11.27 -7.18 -30.19
C VAL A 272 10.10 -7.98 -29.63
N ILE A 273 10.30 -8.61 -28.48
CA ILE A 273 9.25 -9.35 -27.76
C ILE A 273 9.08 -8.66 -26.41
N LEU A 274 8.03 -7.86 -26.29
CA LEU A 274 7.72 -7.12 -25.07
C LEU A 274 7.06 -8.06 -24.05
N GLU A 275 7.72 -8.22 -22.91
CA GLU A 275 7.18 -8.90 -21.74
C GLU A 275 6.91 -7.87 -20.63
N GLU A 276 5.75 -7.95 -20.00
CA GLU A 276 5.45 -7.13 -18.84
C GLU A 276 6.26 -7.62 -17.63
N ARG A 277 7.05 -6.73 -17.04
CA ARG A 277 7.87 -7.03 -15.87
C ARG A 277 7.64 -6.02 -14.77
N GLU A 278 7.72 -6.52 -13.54
CA GLU A 278 7.53 -5.72 -12.34
C GLU A 278 8.86 -5.17 -11.83
N PHE A 279 8.86 -3.87 -11.53
CA PHE A 279 9.99 -3.12 -10.99
C PHE A 279 9.59 -2.38 -9.72
N PHE A 280 10.52 -2.26 -8.79
CA PHE A 280 10.29 -1.58 -7.51
C PHE A 280 11.18 -0.34 -7.41
N GLY A 281 10.64 0.77 -6.91
CA GLY A 281 11.38 2.03 -6.83
C GLY A 281 10.78 3.06 -5.89
N GLU A 282 11.50 4.16 -5.69
CA GLU A 282 11.06 5.32 -4.91
C GLU A 282 10.71 6.50 -5.82
N VAL A 283 9.50 7.03 -5.70
CA VAL A 283 9.08 8.25 -6.39
C VAL A 283 9.70 9.46 -5.72
N GLN A 284 10.56 10.17 -6.46
CA GLN A 284 11.18 11.40 -5.98
C GLN A 284 10.20 12.58 -6.06
N TYR A 285 9.55 12.74 -7.20
CA TYR A 285 8.50 13.74 -7.45
C TYR A 285 7.68 13.35 -8.69
N PHE A 286 6.46 13.87 -8.75
CA PHE A 286 5.61 13.83 -9.95
C PHE A 286 5.71 15.15 -10.69
N PHE A 287 5.47 15.16 -12.00
CA PHE A 287 5.45 16.38 -12.79
C PHE A 287 4.60 16.22 -14.03
N LEU A 288 4.12 17.36 -14.55
CA LEU A 288 3.49 17.45 -15.85
C LEU A 288 4.51 17.90 -16.88
N HIS A 289 4.44 17.31 -18.05
CA HIS A 289 5.22 17.76 -19.18
C HIS A 289 4.36 17.74 -20.44
N GLN A 290 4.39 18.85 -21.17
CA GLN A 290 3.72 18.99 -22.46
C GLN A 290 4.72 18.70 -23.57
N TYR A 291 4.38 17.79 -24.48
CA TYR A 291 5.19 17.47 -25.64
C TYR A 291 4.29 17.37 -26.87
N ASN A 292 4.61 18.11 -27.94
CA ASN A 292 3.81 18.17 -29.18
C ASN A 292 2.31 18.44 -28.94
N SER A 293 1.99 19.36 -28.03
CA SER A 293 0.63 19.73 -27.60
C SER A 293 -0.09 18.75 -26.68
N ASP A 294 0.46 17.56 -26.43
CA ASP A 294 -0.11 16.57 -25.52
C ASP A 294 0.47 16.69 -24.10
N TRP A 295 -0.39 16.68 -23.09
CA TRP A 295 0.02 16.68 -21.68
C TRP A 295 0.20 15.25 -21.17
N SER A 296 1.34 14.98 -20.55
CA SER A 296 1.62 13.69 -19.91
C SER A 296 1.88 13.87 -18.41
N MET A 297 1.29 13.01 -17.60
CA MET A 297 1.62 12.85 -16.17
C MET A 297 2.80 11.90 -16.03
N LEU A 298 3.90 12.40 -15.47
CA LEU A 298 5.16 11.66 -15.35
C LEU A 298 5.64 11.60 -13.91
N ALA A 299 6.35 10.53 -13.57
CA ALA A 299 7.01 10.33 -12.29
C ALA A 299 8.52 10.19 -12.49
N TYR A 300 9.30 10.90 -11.67
CA TYR A 300 10.74 10.69 -11.59
C TYR A 300 11.03 9.69 -10.47
N VAL A 301 11.51 8.51 -10.85
CA VAL A 301 11.62 7.33 -9.97
C VAL A 301 13.07 6.90 -9.85
N GLN A 302 13.48 6.54 -8.63
CA GLN A 302 14.74 5.87 -8.37
C GLN A 302 14.48 4.38 -8.20
N TRP A 303 14.99 3.54 -9.10
CA TRP A 303 14.73 2.10 -9.04
C TRP A 303 15.52 1.40 -7.94
N VAL A 304 15.09 0.20 -7.58
CA VAL A 304 15.85 -0.75 -6.77
C VAL A 304 16.79 -1.54 -7.69
N ARG A 305 18.06 -1.71 -7.27
CA ARG A 305 19.03 -2.50 -8.03
C ARG A 305 18.94 -3.96 -7.62
N ASN A 306 18.67 -4.83 -8.58
CA ASN A 306 18.68 -6.29 -8.45
C ASN A 306 18.00 -6.80 -7.15
N PRO A 307 16.67 -6.67 -7.01
CA PRO A 307 15.96 -7.29 -5.90
C PRO A 307 16.01 -8.81 -6.04
N HIS A 308 16.33 -9.53 -4.96
CA HIS A 308 16.40 -11.00 -4.96
C HIS A 308 15.58 -11.60 -3.81
N PRO A 309 15.10 -12.86 -3.93
CA PRO A 309 14.38 -13.51 -2.85
C PRO A 309 15.25 -13.69 -1.60
N SER A 310 14.68 -13.39 -0.42
CA SER A 310 15.32 -13.64 0.88
C SER A 310 15.35 -15.12 1.29
N GLY A 311 14.65 -15.99 0.55
CA GLY A 311 14.48 -17.42 0.82
C GLY A 311 13.09 -17.77 1.38
N HIS A 312 12.47 -16.88 2.17
CA HIS A 312 11.22 -17.15 2.87
C HIS A 312 10.09 -16.14 2.53
N GLY A 313 10.07 -15.63 1.30
CA GLY A 313 8.97 -14.78 0.80
C GLY A 313 9.42 -13.40 0.27
N PRO A 314 9.76 -12.43 1.13
CA PRO A 314 9.99 -11.05 0.67
C PRO A 314 11.27 -10.91 -0.14
N LEU A 315 11.23 -10.02 -1.13
CA LEU A 315 12.42 -9.61 -1.89
C LEU A 315 13.28 -8.69 -1.02
N LYS A 316 14.60 -8.84 -1.13
CA LYS A 316 15.59 -8.00 -0.48
C LYS A 316 16.53 -7.33 -1.48
N PHE A 317 17.03 -6.16 -1.11
CA PHE A 317 18.01 -5.40 -1.88
C PHE A 317 18.92 -4.60 -0.95
N ARG A 318 20.03 -4.08 -1.48
CA ARG A 318 20.97 -3.22 -0.75
C ARG A 318 21.07 -1.84 -1.38
N ASP A 319 21.20 -1.83 -2.70
CA ASP A 319 21.51 -0.61 -3.43
C ASP A 319 20.30 -0.13 -4.23
N HIS A 320 20.17 1.19 -4.28
CA HIS A 320 19.30 1.84 -5.25
C HIS A 320 19.99 1.90 -6.61
N GLY A 321 19.22 1.71 -7.67
CA GLY A 321 19.63 1.74 -9.07
C GLY A 321 19.52 3.13 -9.68
N ALA A 322 19.33 3.12 -11.01
CA ALA A 322 19.26 4.34 -11.81
C ALA A 322 17.97 5.13 -11.57
N PHE A 323 18.02 6.41 -11.91
CA PHE A 323 16.86 7.27 -11.99
C PHE A 323 16.29 7.26 -13.39
N GLU A 324 14.97 7.13 -13.50
CA GLU A 324 14.25 7.15 -14.77
C GLU A 324 12.93 7.92 -14.66
N VAL A 325 12.40 8.29 -15.81
CA VAL A 325 11.09 8.91 -15.94
C VAL A 325 10.13 7.86 -16.46
N ILE A 326 8.99 7.70 -15.79
CA ILE A 326 7.91 6.82 -16.23
C ILE A 326 6.60 7.59 -16.34
N ASN A 327 5.67 7.06 -17.12
CA ASN A 327 4.28 7.48 -17.05
C ASN A 327 3.69 7.05 -15.71
N VAL A 328 2.86 7.91 -15.12
CA VAL A 328 2.17 7.58 -13.87
C VAL A 328 1.27 6.33 -14.03
N SER A 329 0.71 6.11 -15.22
CA SER A 329 -0.10 4.92 -15.51
C SER A 329 0.64 3.59 -15.39
N ALA A 330 1.99 3.60 -15.42
CA ALA A 330 2.80 2.40 -15.20
C ALA A 330 2.90 2.01 -13.71
N ILE A 331 2.53 2.93 -12.80
CA ILE A 331 2.53 2.67 -11.36
C ILE A 331 1.33 1.76 -11.04
N TYR A 332 1.64 0.54 -10.62
CA TYR A 332 0.61 -0.47 -10.38
C TYR A 332 0.10 -0.44 -8.94
N ARG A 333 1.01 -0.42 -7.95
CA ARG A 333 0.63 -0.40 -6.54
C ARG A 333 1.71 0.20 -5.64
N ASN A 334 1.35 0.40 -4.39
CA ASN A 334 2.23 0.95 -3.36
C ASN A 334 2.92 -0.17 -2.59
N VAL A 335 4.20 0.01 -2.28
CA VAL A 335 4.98 -0.96 -1.50
C VAL A 335 5.68 -0.26 -0.34
N GLY A 336 6.12 -1.03 0.66
CA GLY A 336 6.91 -0.56 1.78
C GLY A 336 8.35 -1.01 1.65
N PHE A 337 9.32 -0.13 1.90
CA PHE A 337 10.71 -0.53 2.09
C PHE A 337 11.04 -0.53 3.58
N LEU A 338 11.47 -1.69 4.08
CA LEU A 338 11.84 -1.89 5.48
C LEU A 338 13.36 -2.00 5.59
N LYS A 339 14.00 -1.01 6.22
CA LYS A 339 15.44 -1.00 6.46
C LYS A 339 15.80 -1.86 7.68
N MET A 340 16.74 -2.78 7.52
CA MET A 340 17.30 -3.60 8.61
C MET A 340 18.63 -3.02 9.14
N SER A 341 19.06 -3.49 10.30
CA SER A 341 20.30 -3.06 10.97
C SER A 341 21.57 -3.33 10.15
N ASN A 342 21.54 -4.34 9.28
CA ASN A 342 22.63 -4.70 8.38
C ASN A 342 22.68 -3.86 7.08
N ASN A 343 21.95 -2.74 7.02
CA ASN A 343 21.78 -1.90 5.83
C ASN A 343 21.12 -2.60 4.62
N GLU A 344 20.52 -3.78 4.82
CA GLU A 344 19.65 -4.40 3.80
C GLU A 344 18.22 -3.85 3.90
N PHE A 345 17.55 -3.78 2.75
CA PHE A 345 16.17 -3.37 2.64
C PHE A 345 15.31 -4.55 2.20
N TYR A 346 14.13 -4.69 2.81
CA TYR A 346 13.11 -5.66 2.43
C TYR A 346 11.94 -4.95 1.78
N ILE A 347 11.46 -5.50 0.66
CA ILE A 347 10.27 -5.04 -0.04
C ILE A 347 9.06 -5.71 0.61
N ILE A 348 8.29 -4.91 1.31
CA ILE A 348 7.07 -5.29 2.00
C ILE A 348 5.90 -4.93 1.10
N ASP A 349 5.10 -5.93 0.76
CA ASP A 349 3.99 -5.77 -0.16
C ASP A 349 2.80 -6.60 0.31
N ARG A 350 1.63 -5.97 0.36
CA ARG A 350 0.38 -6.59 0.79
C ARG A 350 -0.13 -7.61 -0.23
N GLU A 351 0.12 -7.37 -1.51
CA GLU A 351 -0.36 -8.24 -2.59
C GLU A 351 0.66 -9.34 -2.95
N ASN A 352 1.90 -9.27 -2.44
CA ASN A 352 2.92 -10.23 -2.84
C ASN A 352 2.66 -11.65 -2.33
N GLN A 353 2.61 -12.54 -3.33
CA GLN A 353 2.61 -13.99 -3.25
C GLN A 353 3.89 -14.47 -2.53
N ILE A 354 3.71 -15.15 -1.40
CA ILE A 354 4.81 -15.88 -0.77
C ILE A 354 5.12 -17.08 -1.67
N LYS A 355 6.37 -17.17 -2.13
CA LYS A 355 6.86 -18.33 -2.87
C LYS A 355 7.77 -19.13 -1.95
N PHE A 356 7.43 -20.40 -1.75
CA PHE A 356 8.28 -21.36 -1.05
C PHE A 356 9.33 -21.92 -2.02
N ARG A 357 10.50 -22.26 -1.49
CA ARG A 357 11.49 -23.06 -2.20
C ARG A 357 11.23 -24.54 -1.97
#